data_AF-A0A962ZWU9-F1
#
_entry.id   AF-A0A962ZWU9-F1
#
_cell.length_a   1.000
_cell.length_b   1.000
_cell.length_c   1.000
_cell.angle_alpha   90.00
_cell.angle_beta   90.00
_cell.angle_gamma   90.00
#
_symmetry.space_group_name_H-M   'P 1'
#
loop_
_entity.id
_entity.type
_entity.pdbx_description
1 polymer ?
#
loop_
_entity_poly.entity_id
_entity_poly.type
_entity_poly.pdbx_seq_one_letter_code
_entity_poly.pdbx_strand_id
1 'polypeptide(L)'
;SNPTGCTYSDATVERMAALPKLAGDHFLVMWDNAYAVHTLYDDAPELASIAGYCRAQGTLDNVFQFGSTSKITHAGAGVAFMGSSANNLAAFSKHLGFQSIGPDKVNQLRHLRFLRNGEQLAAHMARHAA
;
A
#
# COMPACT_ATOMS: atom_id res chain seq x y z
N SER A 1 9.57 8.38 -3.46
CA SER A 1 9.89 7.83 -2.12
C SER A 1 10.33 8.93 -1.16
N ASN A 2 10.15 8.77 0.16
CA ASN A 2 10.67 9.72 1.16
C ASN A 2 12.07 9.29 1.65
N PRO A 3 13.09 10.16 1.70
CA PRO A 3 13.10 11.55 1.21
C PRO A 3 13.57 11.68 -0.25
N THR A 4 13.99 10.59 -0.89
CA THR A 4 14.77 10.63 -2.13
C THR A 4 13.99 10.99 -3.39
N GLY A 5 12.66 11.01 -3.35
CA GLY A 5 11.80 11.17 -4.53
C GLY A 5 11.71 9.92 -5.42
N CYS A 6 12.71 9.02 -5.38
CA CYS A 6 12.82 7.86 -6.26
C CYS A 6 11.56 6.97 -6.31
N THR A 7 11.21 6.54 -7.52
CA THR A 7 10.27 5.44 -7.81
C THR A 7 11.07 4.27 -8.33
N TYR A 8 10.87 3.07 -7.77
CA TYR A 8 11.61 1.89 -8.18
C TYR A 8 11.18 1.43 -9.57
N SER A 9 12.17 1.05 -10.39
CA SER A 9 11.93 0.43 -11.69
C SER A 9 11.35 -0.97 -11.55
N ASP A 10 10.69 -1.46 -12.60
CA ASP A 10 10.14 -2.82 -12.68
C ASP A 10 11.16 -3.89 -12.34
N ALA A 11 12.39 -3.78 -12.88
CA ALA A 11 13.48 -4.70 -12.57
C ALA A 11 13.85 -4.69 -11.08
N THR A 12 13.72 -3.55 -10.40
CA THR A 12 13.93 -3.47 -8.95
C THR A 12 12.78 -4.11 -8.20
N VAL A 13 11.52 -3.87 -8.60
CA VAL A 13 10.33 -4.48 -7.99
C VAL A 13 10.37 -6.00 -8.12
N GLU A 14 10.73 -6.53 -9.29
CA GLU A 14 10.87 -7.98 -9.52
C GLU A 14 11.95 -8.59 -8.61
N ARG A 15 13.13 -7.95 -8.54
CA ARG A 15 14.22 -8.40 -7.65
C ARG A 15 13.81 -8.40 -6.19
N MET A 16 13.06 -7.37 -5.75
CA MET A 16 12.53 -7.32 -4.39
C MET A 16 11.52 -8.44 -4.12
N ALA A 17 10.65 -8.76 -5.08
CA ALA A 17 9.72 -9.87 -4.97
C ALA A 17 10.43 -11.24 -4.89
N ALA A 18 11.57 -11.40 -5.58
CA ALA A 18 12.36 -12.64 -5.56
C ALA A 18 13.30 -12.76 -4.35
N LEU A 19 13.60 -11.65 -3.66
CA LEU A 19 14.56 -11.60 -2.55
C LEU A 19 14.35 -12.66 -1.46
N PRO A 20 13.10 -13.00 -1.04
CA PRO A 20 12.86 -14.04 -0.04
C PRO A 20 13.42 -15.42 -0.43
N LYS A 21 13.50 -15.75 -1.73
CA LYS A 21 14.09 -17.02 -2.21
C LYS A 21 15.58 -17.15 -1.89
N LEU A 22 16.25 -16.02 -1.63
CA LEU A 22 17.67 -15.95 -1.29
C LEU A 22 17.87 -15.73 0.21
N ALA A 23 16.99 -14.94 0.84
CA ALA A 23 17.10 -14.56 2.24
C ALA A 23 16.45 -15.56 3.22
N GLY A 24 15.62 -16.47 2.72
CA GLY A 24 14.95 -17.51 3.49
C GLY A 24 13.50 -17.18 3.84
N ASP A 25 12.77 -18.19 4.33
CA ASP A 25 11.31 -18.18 4.47
C ASP A 25 10.79 -17.12 5.46
N HIS A 26 11.60 -16.71 6.43
CA HIS A 26 11.21 -15.71 7.44
C HIS A 26 11.55 -14.27 7.04
N PHE A 27 12.16 -14.06 5.87
CA PHE A 27 12.44 -12.73 5.38
C PHE A 27 11.15 -12.02 4.96
N LEU A 28 10.99 -10.75 5.36
CA LEU A 28 9.82 -9.95 5.04
C LEU A 28 10.21 -8.66 4.32
N VAL A 29 9.52 -8.37 3.23
CA VAL A 29 9.53 -7.09 2.54
C VAL A 29 8.38 -6.24 3.08
N MET A 30 8.73 -5.18 3.81
CA MET A 30 7.77 -4.15 4.24
C MET A 30 7.63 -3.10 3.14
N TRP A 31 6.62 -3.27 2.29
CA TRP A 31 6.39 -2.44 1.12
C TRP A 31 5.47 -1.26 1.44
N ASP A 32 6.02 -0.22 2.07
CA ASP A 32 5.28 1.01 2.35
C ASP A 32 5.11 1.86 1.08
N ASN A 33 3.93 1.78 0.47
CA ASN A 33 3.56 2.57 -0.69
C ASN A 33 2.82 3.86 -0.27
N ALA A 34 3.39 4.59 0.68
CA ALA A 34 2.83 5.82 1.26
C ALA A 34 2.49 6.90 0.22
N TYR A 35 3.12 6.87 -0.96
CA TYR A 35 2.97 7.87 -2.02
C TYR A 35 2.29 7.32 -3.30
N ALA A 36 1.56 6.21 -3.21
CA ALA A 36 1.00 5.47 -4.36
C ALA A 36 0.26 6.32 -5.41
N VAL A 37 -0.48 7.34 -4.97
CA VAL A 37 -1.30 8.23 -5.83
C VAL A 37 -0.91 9.71 -5.71
N HIS A 38 0.31 9.99 -5.25
CA HIS A 38 0.76 11.35 -4.92
C HIS A 38 1.65 11.92 -6.02
N THR A 39 1.18 11.83 -7.26
CA THR A 39 1.90 12.42 -8.40
C THR A 39 1.87 13.95 -8.33
N LEU A 40 2.95 14.58 -8.79
CA LEU A 40 3.07 16.03 -8.92
C LEU A 40 3.05 16.50 -10.39
N TYR A 41 3.17 15.57 -11.34
CA TYR A 41 3.26 15.85 -12.78
C TYR A 41 2.65 14.69 -13.59
N ASP A 42 2.16 14.98 -14.78
CA ASP A 42 1.44 14.00 -15.61
C ASP A 42 2.33 12.85 -16.10
N ASP A 43 3.64 13.07 -16.22
CA ASP A 43 4.64 12.10 -16.68
C ASP A 43 5.39 11.40 -15.53
N ALA A 44 4.88 11.50 -14.30
CA ALA A 44 5.50 10.85 -13.16
C ALA A 44 5.53 9.31 -13.34
N PRO A 45 6.64 8.65 -12.96
CA PRO A 45 6.77 7.21 -13.09
C PRO A 45 5.78 6.47 -12.18
N GLU A 46 5.08 5.48 -12.74
CA GLU A 46 4.23 4.58 -11.98
C GLU A 46 5.04 3.47 -11.30
N LEU A 47 4.65 3.09 -10.09
CA LEU A 47 5.25 1.96 -9.38
C LEU A 47 4.49 0.68 -9.70
N ALA A 48 5.19 -0.32 -10.23
CA ALA A 48 4.59 -1.61 -10.52
C ALA A 48 4.06 -2.33 -9.27
N SER A 49 3.06 -3.19 -9.47
CA SER A 49 2.44 -3.97 -8.39
C SER A 49 3.38 -5.05 -7.85
N ILE A 50 3.96 -4.83 -6.67
CA ILE A 50 4.79 -5.82 -5.98
C ILE A 50 4.05 -7.15 -5.75
N ALA A 51 2.74 -7.10 -5.47
CA ALA A 51 1.94 -8.29 -5.24
C ALA A 51 1.82 -9.16 -6.49
N GLY A 52 1.81 -8.57 -7.69
CA GLY A 52 1.84 -9.30 -8.95
C GLY A 52 3.13 -10.09 -9.12
N TYR A 53 4.28 -9.43 -8.90
CA TYR A 53 5.58 -10.08 -8.94
C TYR A 53 5.72 -11.15 -7.85
N CYS A 54 5.29 -10.90 -6.61
CA CYS A 54 5.33 -11.90 -5.55
C CYS A 54 4.47 -13.13 -5.86
N ARG A 55 3.32 -12.98 -6.53
CA ARG A 55 2.52 -14.13 -6.99
C ARG A 55 3.26 -14.95 -8.03
N ALA A 56 3.88 -14.29 -9.02
CA ALA A 56 4.68 -14.98 -10.03
C ALA A 56 5.90 -15.70 -9.43
N GLN A 57 6.48 -15.13 -8.36
CA GLN A 57 7.62 -15.71 -7.67
C GLN A 57 7.23 -16.74 -6.59
N GLY A 58 5.97 -16.83 -6.18
CA GLY A 58 5.54 -17.69 -5.06
C GLY A 58 6.01 -17.18 -3.69
N THR A 59 6.17 -15.87 -3.53
CA THR A 59 6.72 -15.20 -2.32
C THR A 59 5.72 -14.25 -1.67
N LEU A 60 4.41 -14.46 -1.89
CA LEU A 60 3.37 -13.57 -1.37
C LEU A 60 3.28 -13.56 0.16
N ASP A 61 3.67 -14.66 0.82
CA ASP A 61 3.77 -14.75 2.29
C ASP A 61 4.93 -13.89 2.86
N ASN A 62 5.82 -13.38 2.00
CA ASN A 62 6.98 -12.59 2.41
C ASN A 62 6.82 -11.09 2.19
N VAL A 63 5.62 -10.59 1.84
CA VAL A 63 5.39 -9.17 1.59
C VAL A 63 4.21 -8.65 2.39
N PHE A 64 4.41 -7.51 3.07
CA PHE A 64 3.34 -6.70 3.63
C PHE A 64 3.35 -5.36 2.92
N GLN A 65 2.25 -5.02 2.23
CA GLN A 65 2.07 -3.75 1.55
C GLN A 65 1.22 -2.81 2.39
N PHE A 66 1.62 -1.54 2.45
CA PHE A 66 0.91 -0.51 3.20
C PHE A 66 0.51 0.66 2.31
N GLY A 67 -0.59 1.31 2.69
CA GLY A 67 -1.07 2.56 2.10
C GLY A 67 -1.88 3.37 3.10
N SER A 68 -2.06 4.65 2.85
CA SER A 68 -2.80 5.54 3.76
C SER A 68 -3.45 6.70 3.02
N THR A 69 -4.57 7.19 3.56
CA THR A 69 -5.16 8.46 3.11
C THR A 69 -4.65 9.67 3.90
N SER A 70 -3.63 9.55 4.75
CA SER A 70 -3.17 10.67 5.59
C SER A 70 -2.72 11.91 4.79
N LYS A 71 -2.19 11.72 3.58
CA LYS A 71 -1.81 12.78 2.63
C LYS A 71 -2.79 12.90 1.45
N ILE A 72 -3.94 12.23 1.56
CA ILE A 72 -5.05 12.30 0.61
C ILE A 72 -6.18 13.11 1.22
N THR A 73 -6.57 12.83 2.47
CA THR A 73 -7.66 13.51 3.17
C THR A 73 -7.14 14.35 4.34
N HIS A 74 -7.05 13.77 5.54
CA HIS A 74 -6.62 14.47 6.75
C HIS A 74 -5.53 13.67 7.47
N ALA A 75 -4.37 14.29 7.68
CA ALA A 75 -3.25 13.68 8.40
C ALA A 75 -3.67 13.33 9.84
N GLY A 76 -3.55 12.05 10.20
CA GLY A 76 -3.94 11.52 11.51
C GLY A 76 -5.41 11.10 11.64
N ALA A 77 -6.29 11.48 10.71
CA ALA A 77 -7.72 11.12 10.71
C ALA A 77 -8.15 10.33 9.45
N GLY A 78 -7.17 9.87 8.66
CA GLY A 78 -7.39 9.08 7.46
C GLY A 78 -7.77 7.62 7.72
N VAL A 79 -7.72 6.81 6.65
CA VAL A 79 -7.82 5.35 6.67
C VAL A 79 -6.48 4.77 6.26
N ALA A 80 -6.01 3.76 7.00
CA ALA A 80 -4.83 2.98 6.66
C ALA A 80 -5.24 1.65 6.02
N PHE A 81 -4.38 1.12 5.15
CA PHE A 81 -4.58 -0.13 4.43
C PHE A 81 -3.36 -1.03 4.60
N MET A 82 -3.60 -2.32 4.71
CA MET A 82 -2.60 -3.37 4.66
C MET A 82 -3.04 -4.44 3.64
N GLY A 83 -2.13 -4.84 2.76
CA GLY A 83 -2.29 -6.00 1.87
C GLY A 83 -1.17 -7.01 2.09
N SER A 84 -1.49 -8.30 2.04
CA SER A 84 -0.52 -9.40 2.09
C SER A 84 -1.19 -10.68 1.56
N SER A 85 -0.57 -11.85 1.78
CA SER A 85 -1.20 -13.14 1.54
C SER A 85 -2.40 -13.39 2.46
N ALA A 86 -3.27 -14.34 2.10
CA ALA A 86 -4.39 -14.72 2.94
C ALA A 86 -3.94 -15.27 4.31
N ASN A 87 -2.83 -16.02 4.36
CA ASN A 87 -2.27 -16.56 5.59
C ASN A 87 -1.82 -15.43 6.53
N ASN A 88 -1.09 -14.45 6.00
CA ASN A 88 -0.64 -13.30 6.76
C ASN A 88 -1.80 -12.43 7.24
N LEU A 89 -2.81 -12.19 6.38
CA LEU A 89 -3.99 -11.42 6.77
C LEU A 89 -4.82 -12.13 7.85
N ALA A 90 -4.94 -13.46 7.79
CA ALA A 90 -5.62 -14.24 8.83
C ALA A 90 -4.87 -14.20 10.17
N ALA A 91 -3.55 -14.39 10.14
CA ALA A 91 -2.70 -14.30 11.33
C ALA A 91 -2.75 -12.89 11.93
N PHE A 92 -2.57 -11.85 11.10
CA PHE A 92 -2.62 -10.46 11.53
C PHE A 92 -3.99 -10.11 12.13
N SER A 93 -5.09 -10.51 11.48
CA SER A 93 -6.45 -10.25 11.98
C SER A 93 -6.72 -10.95 13.31
N LYS A 94 -6.20 -12.16 13.52
CA LYS A 94 -6.26 -12.86 14.81
C LYS A 94 -5.54 -12.07 15.91
N HIS A 95 -4.34 -11.57 15.62
CA HIS A 95 -3.58 -10.76 16.59
C HIS A 95 -4.27 -9.42 16.87
N LEU A 96 -4.75 -8.74 15.82
CA LEU A 96 -5.45 -7.46 15.96
C LEU A 96 -6.75 -7.60 16.77
N GLY A 97 -7.44 -8.74 16.67
CA GLY A 97 -8.64 -9.03 17.44
C GLY A 97 -8.44 -9.05 18.95
N PHE A 98 -7.21 -9.28 19.44
CA PHE A 98 -6.89 -9.14 20.86
C PHE A 98 -6.71 -7.67 21.29
N GLN A 99 -6.38 -6.78 20.35
CA GLN A 99 -6.15 -5.35 20.61
C GLN A 99 -7.43 -4.53 20.44
N SER A 100 -8.27 -4.86 19.47
CA SER A 100 -9.50 -4.12 19.17
C SER A 100 -10.55 -5.03 18.55
N ILE A 101 -11.83 -4.75 18.83
CA ILE A 101 -12.98 -5.40 18.19
C ILE A 101 -12.99 -5.14 16.68
N GLY A 102 -12.48 -4.00 16.24
CA GLY A 102 -12.38 -3.67 14.82
C GLY A 102 -12.12 -2.18 14.55
N PRO A 103 -12.03 -1.81 13.26
CA PRO A 103 -11.76 -0.43 12.85
C PRO A 103 -13.01 0.46 12.92
N ASP A 104 -12.80 1.77 12.85
CA ASP A 104 -13.87 2.78 12.72
C ASP A 104 -14.50 2.72 11.32
N LYS A 105 -15.61 1.98 11.23
CA LYS A 105 -16.42 1.85 10.01
C LYS A 105 -17.11 3.16 9.61
N VAL A 106 -17.38 4.07 10.55
CA VAL A 106 -18.00 5.35 10.23
C VAL A 106 -17.00 6.25 9.51
N ASN A 107 -15.74 6.27 9.96
CA ASN A 107 -14.68 6.99 9.25
C ASN A 107 -14.40 6.37 7.86
N GLN A 108 -14.39 5.05 7.76
CA GLN A 108 -14.30 4.36 6.46
C GLN A 108 -15.46 4.74 5.52
N LEU A 109 -16.70 4.81 6.03
CA LEU A 109 -17.86 5.22 5.24
C LEU A 109 -17.78 6.67 4.78
N ARG A 110 -17.26 7.59 5.62
CA ARG A 110 -17.00 8.98 5.23
C ARG A 110 -16.01 9.03 4.06
N HIS A 111 -14.92 8.27 4.13
CA HIS A 111 -13.92 8.18 3.05
C HIS A 111 -14.52 7.58 1.77
N LEU A 112 -15.33 6.52 1.88
CA LEU A 112 -16.01 5.92 0.73
C LEU A 112 -16.95 6.92 0.05
N ARG A 113 -17.74 7.68 0.81
CA ARG A 113 -18.67 8.68 0.25
C ARG A 113 -17.98 9.90 -0.36
N PHE A 114 -16.83 10.28 0.20
CA PHE A 114 -16.05 11.42 -0.26
C PHE A 114 -15.21 11.09 -1.50
N LEU A 115 -14.42 10.00 -1.45
CA LEU A 115 -13.54 9.58 -2.53
C LEU A 115 -14.28 8.85 -3.64
N ARG A 116 -15.38 8.16 -3.33
CA ARG A 116 -16.31 7.45 -4.25
C ARG A 116 -15.69 6.37 -5.13
N ASN A 117 -14.77 6.73 -6.01
CA ASN A 117 -14.16 5.88 -7.02
C ASN A 117 -12.75 6.39 -7.40
N GLY A 118 -12.08 5.70 -8.32
CA GLY A 118 -10.74 6.06 -8.77
C GLY A 118 -10.66 7.42 -9.45
N GLU A 119 -11.68 7.80 -10.24
CA GLU A 119 -11.72 9.09 -10.94
C GLU A 119 -11.80 10.27 -9.96
N GLN A 120 -12.68 10.19 -8.96
CA GLN A 120 -12.85 11.22 -7.95
C GLN A 120 -11.62 11.30 -7.02
N LEU A 121 -10.96 10.16 -6.75
CA LEU A 121 -9.64 10.15 -6.09
C LEU A 121 -8.58 10.87 -6.94
N ALA A 122 -8.45 10.51 -8.22
CA ALA A 122 -7.47 11.12 -9.12
C ALA A 122 -7.69 12.64 -9.24
N ALA A 123 -8.93 13.07 -9.44
CA ALA A 123 -9.29 14.49 -9.46
C ALA A 123 -9.01 15.18 -8.12
N HIS A 124 -9.14 14.47 -6.99
CA HIS A 124 -8.77 15.03 -5.69
C HIS A 124 -7.27 15.21 -5.54
N MET A 125 -6.47 14.23 -5.97
CA MET A 125 -5.01 14.31 -5.91
C MET A 125 -4.46 15.36 -6.89
N ALA A 126 -5.05 15.53 -8.07
CA ALA A 126 -4.71 16.61 -8.99
C ALA A 126 -4.89 18.00 -8.35
N ARG A 127 -5.94 18.19 -7.53
CA ARG A 127 -6.13 19.43 -6.75
C ARG A 127 -5.12 19.63 -5.62
N HIS A 128 -4.51 18.55 -5.10
CA HIS A 128 -3.44 18.64 -4.09
C HIS A 128 -2.08 18.96 -4.72
N ALA A 129 -1.88 18.60 -5.99
CA ALA A 129 -0.64 18.86 -6.71
C ALA A 129 -0.53 20.28 -7.29
N ALA A 130 -1.68 20.92 -7.56
CA ALA A 130 -1.78 22.30 -8.03
C ALA A 130 -1.46 23.33 -6.94
#